data_AF-G2NL87-F1
#
_entry.id   AF-G2NL87-F1
#
_cell.length_a   1.000
_cell.length_b   1.000
_cell.length_c   1.000
_cell.angle_alpha   90.00
_cell.angle_beta   90.00
_cell.angle_gamma   90.00
#
_symmetry.space_group_name_H-M   'P 1'
#
loop_
_entity.id
_entity.type
_entity.pdbx_description
1 polymer ?
#
loop_
_entity_poly.entity_id
_entity_poly.type
_entity_poly.pdbx_seq_one_letter_code
_entity_poly.pdbx_strand_id
1 'polypeptide(L)'
;MTLDAGDVSGLDTDALLDDPGIRIVVCCGSGGVGKTTTAAALGVRAAERGRRVVVLTIDPARRLAQSMGIDRLDNVPRRVDGIDGQGELHAMMLDMKRTFDETVEAHTDAERARAILENPFYQSLSAGFAGTQEYMAMEKLGQLRARDEWDLIVVDTPPSRSALDFLDAPKRLGSFLDGKFIRLLIAPAKIGGRAGMKFLNVGMSMMTGTLGKLLGGQFLRDVQTFVTAMDSMFGGFRTRADATYQLLQAPGTAFLVVATPERDALREAAYFVERLAAEKMPLAGLVLNRVHGSGAARLSAERALAAAENLDGVGIVDQTAGKAGLGDPAGLTSPETADVPEPLEDRASPEPSLSPEHGDAPPPRGRTPRADGSPDAGPQQDDEEDTDSTSTGEAAPAAEVLSVEELTAGLLRLHAERMQVVARERDTRDRFTALHPEVPVTEVAALPGDVHDLAGLRAVAERLATGAVSSTTGAA
;
A
#
# COMPACT_ATOMS: atom_id res chain seq x y z
N MET A 1 -4.44 39.73 14.51
CA MET A 1 -3.75 39.19 13.33
C MET A 1 -4.37 37.83 13.08
N THR A 2 -5.43 37.83 12.28
CA THR A 2 -6.20 36.63 11.91
C THR A 2 -5.32 35.75 11.04
N LEU A 3 -5.11 34.50 11.46
CA LEU A 3 -4.45 33.48 10.67
C LEU A 3 -5.40 33.12 9.53
N ASP A 4 -4.98 33.37 8.28
CA ASP A 4 -5.67 32.90 7.09
C ASP A 4 -5.85 31.38 7.19
N ALA A 5 -7.08 30.92 7.05
CA ALA A 5 -7.38 29.50 6.86
C ALA A 5 -6.77 29.09 5.52
N GLY A 6 -5.66 28.35 5.57
CA GLY A 6 -4.93 27.90 4.39
C GLY A 6 -5.82 27.14 3.43
N ASP A 7 -5.88 27.62 2.19
CA ASP A 7 -6.44 26.95 1.02
C ASP A 7 -5.73 25.59 0.87
N VAL A 8 -6.48 24.50 1.00
CA VAL A 8 -5.92 23.15 0.83
C VAL A 8 -5.79 22.90 -0.67
N SER A 9 -4.62 23.21 -1.22
CA SER A 9 -4.30 23.02 -2.63
C SER A 9 -4.30 21.52 -2.98
N GLY A 10 -5.04 21.12 -4.01
CA GLY A 10 -4.94 19.77 -4.58
C GLY A 10 -3.50 19.44 -5.00
N LEU A 11 -3.13 18.15 -4.96
CA LEU A 11 -1.78 17.72 -5.36
C LEU A 11 -1.61 17.89 -6.88
N ASP A 12 -0.77 18.84 -7.29
CA ASP A 12 -0.35 18.98 -8.69
C ASP A 12 0.78 17.99 -9.00
N THR A 13 0.38 16.82 -9.49
CA THR A 13 1.31 15.74 -9.84
C THR A 13 2.23 16.14 -11.00
N ASP A 14 1.75 16.92 -11.97
CA ASP A 14 2.58 17.31 -13.12
C ASP A 14 3.67 18.28 -12.71
N ALA A 15 3.34 19.28 -11.87
CA ALA A 15 4.33 20.20 -11.33
C ALA A 15 5.39 19.47 -10.48
N LEU A 16 4.97 18.48 -9.68
CA LEU A 16 5.90 17.64 -8.91
C LEU A 16 6.87 16.88 -9.82
N LEU A 17 6.38 16.32 -10.93
CA LEU A 17 7.21 15.54 -11.85
C LEU A 17 8.12 16.42 -12.72
N ASP A 18 7.67 17.62 -13.07
CA ASP A 18 8.43 18.59 -13.88
C ASP A 18 9.53 19.29 -13.12
N ASP A 19 9.42 19.39 -11.79
CA ASP A 19 10.45 20.02 -10.98
C ASP A 19 11.78 19.24 -11.06
N PRO A 20 12.83 19.82 -11.69
CA PRO A 20 14.13 19.15 -11.81
C PRO A 20 14.84 19.02 -10.45
N GLY A 21 14.42 19.79 -9.44
CA GLY A 21 14.88 19.68 -8.06
C GLY A 21 14.42 18.38 -7.39
N ILE A 22 13.27 17.84 -7.78
CA ILE A 22 12.76 16.56 -7.29
C ILE A 22 13.43 15.42 -8.07
N ARG A 23 14.37 14.75 -7.42
CA ARG A 23 15.17 13.64 -7.98
C ARG A 23 14.70 12.28 -7.50
N ILE A 24 13.94 12.20 -6.41
CA ILE A 24 13.43 10.96 -5.84
C ILE A 24 11.94 11.13 -5.49
N VAL A 25 11.10 10.19 -5.91
CA VAL A 25 9.70 10.07 -5.48
C VAL A 25 9.49 8.69 -4.85
N VAL A 26 9.00 8.65 -3.61
CA VAL A 26 8.76 7.39 -2.89
C VAL A 26 7.25 7.17 -2.73
N CYS A 27 6.74 6.06 -3.27
CA CYS A 27 5.34 5.67 -3.12
C CYS A 27 5.20 4.73 -1.91
N CYS A 28 4.50 5.18 -0.88
CA CYS A 28 4.24 4.41 0.35
C CYS A 28 2.75 4.28 0.65
N GLY A 29 2.36 3.44 1.61
CA GLY A 29 0.97 3.12 1.91
C GLY A 29 0.73 1.63 2.16
N SER A 30 -0.51 1.30 2.53
CA SER A 30 -0.91 -0.05 2.93
C SER A 30 -0.86 -1.06 1.77
N GLY A 31 -1.01 -2.35 2.08
CA GLY A 31 -1.05 -3.41 1.06
C GLY A 31 -2.27 -3.29 0.14
N GLY A 32 -2.10 -3.50 -1.17
CA GLY A 32 -3.23 -3.60 -2.11
C GLY A 32 -3.85 -2.28 -2.59
N VAL A 33 -3.39 -1.13 -2.12
CA VAL A 33 -3.91 0.21 -2.49
C VAL A 33 -3.46 0.74 -3.85
N GLY A 34 -2.55 0.03 -4.53
CA GLY A 34 -2.09 0.40 -5.88
C GLY A 34 -0.75 1.15 -5.95
N LYS A 35 0.09 1.11 -4.91
CA LYS A 35 1.43 1.72 -4.90
C LYS A 35 2.26 1.43 -6.15
N THR A 36 2.41 0.17 -6.52
CA THR A 36 3.19 -0.26 -7.69
C THR A 36 2.64 0.33 -8.99
N THR A 37 1.32 0.32 -9.15
CA THR A 37 0.67 0.89 -10.34
C THR A 37 0.83 2.40 -10.37
N THR A 38 0.70 3.08 -9.24
CA THR A 38 0.95 4.53 -9.10
C THR A 38 2.42 4.86 -9.42
N ALA A 39 3.38 4.13 -8.86
CA ALA A 39 4.81 4.32 -9.12
C ALA A 39 5.15 4.13 -10.60
N ALA A 40 4.60 3.08 -11.23
CA ALA A 40 4.77 2.83 -12.66
C ALA A 40 4.14 3.95 -13.52
N ALA A 41 2.94 4.40 -13.17
CA ALA A 41 2.23 5.47 -13.87
C ALA A 41 2.97 6.83 -13.77
N LEU A 42 3.48 7.16 -12.59
CA LEU A 42 4.36 8.33 -12.39
C LEU A 42 5.63 8.22 -13.22
N GLY A 43 6.23 7.03 -13.28
CA GLY A 43 7.41 6.76 -14.10
C GLY A 43 7.16 6.97 -15.60
N VAL A 44 6.08 6.38 -16.12
CA VAL A 44 5.63 6.58 -17.51
C VAL A 44 5.44 8.07 -17.79
N ARG A 45 4.66 8.77 -16.97
CA ARG A 45 4.35 10.17 -17.22
C ARG A 45 5.55 11.09 -17.11
N ALA A 46 6.44 10.90 -16.14
CA ALA A 46 7.67 11.68 -16.05
C ALA A 46 8.58 11.46 -17.27
N ALA A 47 8.66 10.22 -17.77
CA ALA A 47 9.43 9.91 -18.98
C ALA A 47 8.80 10.54 -20.23
N GLU A 48 7.47 10.50 -20.37
CA GLU A 48 6.76 11.15 -21.47
C GLU A 48 6.90 12.68 -21.46
N ARG A 49 7.13 13.24 -20.27
CA ARG A 49 7.44 14.66 -20.06
C ARG A 49 8.92 15.01 -20.26
N GLY A 50 9.74 14.06 -20.69
CA GLY A 50 11.12 14.31 -21.11
C GLY A 50 12.20 13.93 -20.09
N ARG A 51 11.85 13.35 -18.94
CA ARG A 51 12.84 12.95 -17.93
C ARG A 51 13.43 11.59 -18.22
N ARG A 52 14.68 11.36 -17.82
CA ARG A 52 15.25 10.02 -17.69
C ARG A 52 14.89 9.46 -16.33
N VAL A 53 14.04 8.44 -16.31
CA VAL A 53 13.42 7.91 -15.10
C VAL A 53 13.84 6.46 -14.89
N VAL A 54 14.03 6.07 -13.62
CA VAL A 54 14.08 4.66 -13.23
C VAL A 54 13.03 4.38 -12.15
N VAL A 55 12.22 3.34 -12.36
CA VAL A 55 11.30 2.80 -11.35
C VAL A 55 11.98 1.63 -10.65
N LEU A 56 12.24 1.78 -9.37
CA LEU A 56 12.81 0.76 -8.49
C LEU A 56 11.69 0.12 -7.68
N THR A 57 11.33 -1.13 -7.99
CA THR A 57 10.46 -1.92 -7.10
C THR A 57 11.27 -2.70 -6.08
N ILE A 58 10.85 -2.60 -4.82
CA ILE A 58 11.36 -3.41 -3.72
C ILE A 58 10.47 -4.66 -3.52
N ASP A 59 9.23 -4.65 -4.03
CA ASP A 59 8.30 -5.79 -3.94
C ASP A 59 8.74 -6.94 -4.87
N PRO A 60 9.06 -8.14 -4.34
CA PRO A 60 9.45 -9.30 -5.15
C PRO A 60 8.27 -9.93 -5.92
N ALA A 61 7.02 -9.52 -5.68
CA ALA A 61 5.82 -10.14 -6.26
C ALA A 61 5.64 -9.90 -7.78
N ARG A 62 6.66 -9.37 -8.49
CA ARG A 62 6.66 -9.08 -9.93
C ARG A 62 5.53 -8.15 -10.41
N ARG A 63 4.87 -7.45 -9.49
CA ARG A 63 3.74 -6.55 -9.78
C ARG A 63 4.11 -5.45 -10.77
N LEU A 64 5.31 -4.87 -10.62
CA LEU A 64 5.79 -3.83 -11.53
C LEU A 64 5.93 -4.35 -12.96
N ALA A 65 6.54 -5.53 -13.11
CA ALA A 65 6.71 -6.17 -14.41
C ALA A 65 5.35 -6.46 -15.06
N GLN A 66 4.39 -6.97 -14.29
CA GLN A 66 3.01 -7.19 -14.74
C GLN A 66 2.33 -5.89 -15.16
N SER A 67 2.42 -4.82 -14.37
CA SER A 67 1.80 -3.53 -14.70
C SER A 67 2.40 -2.88 -15.95
N MET A 68 3.68 -3.13 -16.24
CA MET A 68 4.35 -2.62 -17.45
C MET A 68 4.20 -3.55 -18.67
N GLY A 69 3.66 -4.76 -18.50
CA GLY A 69 3.56 -5.75 -19.58
C GLY A 69 4.91 -6.36 -20.00
N ILE A 70 5.87 -6.47 -19.07
CA ILE A 70 7.20 -7.03 -19.33
C ILE A 70 7.41 -8.34 -18.56
N ASP A 71 8.18 -9.27 -19.13
CA ASP A 71 8.30 -10.64 -18.61
C ASP A 71 9.00 -10.71 -17.24
N ARG A 72 10.13 -10.04 -17.11
CA ARG A 72 10.98 -10.07 -15.91
C ARG A 72 11.76 -8.78 -15.73
N LEU A 73 11.93 -8.43 -14.46
CA LEU A 73 12.87 -7.44 -13.98
C LEU A 73 13.98 -8.14 -13.18
N ASP A 74 15.15 -7.54 -13.17
CA ASP A 74 16.30 -7.95 -12.36
C ASP A 74 16.95 -6.73 -11.69
N ASN A 75 18.10 -6.94 -11.06
CA ASN A 75 18.81 -5.93 -10.29
C ASN A 75 19.49 -4.84 -11.14
N VAL A 76 19.28 -4.85 -12.47
CA VAL A 76 19.86 -3.91 -13.40
C VAL A 76 18.72 -3.08 -14.02
N PRO A 77 18.81 -1.74 -14.03
CA PRO A 77 17.89 -0.89 -14.76
C PRO A 77 17.80 -1.29 -16.22
N ARG A 78 16.60 -1.72 -16.65
CA ARG A 78 16.31 -2.06 -18.05
C ARG A 78 15.38 -1.02 -18.64
N ARG A 79 15.72 -0.56 -19.84
CA ARG A 79 14.86 0.36 -20.59
C ARG A 79 13.52 -0.31 -20.89
N VAL A 80 12.44 0.45 -20.70
CA VAL A 80 11.08 0.08 -21.06
C VAL A 80 10.77 0.74 -22.39
N ASP A 81 10.42 -0.08 -23.39
CA ASP A 81 10.05 0.40 -24.72
C ASP A 81 8.61 0.94 -24.75
N GLY A 82 8.25 1.67 -25.80
CA GLY A 82 6.88 2.15 -26.00
C GLY A 82 6.49 3.36 -25.15
N ILE A 83 7.47 4.13 -24.68
CA ILE A 83 7.28 5.44 -24.05
C ILE A 83 7.21 6.51 -25.14
N ASP A 84 6.17 7.35 -25.06
CA ASP A 84 6.02 8.50 -25.96
C ASP A 84 6.90 9.67 -25.48
N GLY A 85 7.20 10.64 -26.34
CA GLY A 85 7.99 11.82 -25.95
C GLY A 85 9.51 11.63 -26.04
N GLN A 86 10.26 12.48 -25.33
CA GLN A 86 11.72 12.61 -25.48
C GLN A 86 12.52 12.04 -24.30
N GLY A 87 11.86 11.59 -23.24
CA GLY A 87 12.50 11.00 -22.06
C GLY A 87 12.74 9.50 -22.22
N GLU A 88 13.14 8.87 -21.13
CA GLU A 88 13.42 7.44 -21.10
C GLU A 88 12.92 6.83 -19.80
N LEU A 89 12.20 5.71 -19.87
CA LEU A 89 11.81 4.94 -18.70
C LEU A 89 12.70 3.72 -18.57
N HIS A 90 13.25 3.52 -17.39
CA HIS A 90 13.88 2.29 -16.97
C HIS A 90 13.09 1.69 -15.81
N ALA A 91 13.13 0.37 -15.68
CA ALA A 91 12.56 -0.33 -14.54
C ALA A 91 13.54 -1.39 -14.03
N MET A 92 13.51 -1.62 -12.72
CA MET A 92 14.27 -2.68 -12.09
C MET A 92 13.57 -3.21 -10.85
N MET A 93 13.92 -4.43 -10.47
CA MET A 93 13.46 -5.06 -9.23
C MET A 93 14.66 -5.33 -8.36
N LEU A 94 14.59 -4.93 -7.09
CA LEU A 94 15.64 -5.19 -6.13
C LEU A 94 15.87 -6.70 -5.98
N ASP A 95 17.09 -7.13 -6.24
CA ASP A 95 17.58 -8.45 -5.83
C ASP A 95 18.54 -8.23 -4.66
N MET A 96 18.12 -8.68 -3.47
CA MET A 96 18.90 -8.52 -2.24
C MET A 96 20.26 -9.19 -2.32
N LYS A 97 20.28 -10.45 -2.79
CA LYS A 97 21.52 -11.23 -2.86
C LYS A 97 22.48 -10.55 -3.82
N ARG A 98 21.98 -10.20 -5.01
CA ARG A 98 22.82 -9.53 -6.02
C ARG A 98 23.31 -8.17 -5.54
N THR A 99 22.48 -7.40 -4.84
CA THR A 99 22.88 -6.10 -4.25
C THR A 99 23.94 -6.27 -3.18
N PHE A 100 23.86 -7.32 -2.36
CA PHE A 100 24.92 -7.64 -1.41
C PHE A 100 26.20 -8.04 -2.14
N ASP A 101 26.12 -8.94 -3.12
CA ASP A 101 27.27 -9.38 -3.93
C ASP A 101 27.98 -8.17 -4.57
N GLU A 102 27.21 -7.23 -5.17
CA GLU A 102 27.73 -5.98 -5.74
C GLU A 102 28.38 -5.07 -4.69
N THR A 103 27.82 -5.03 -3.47
CA THR A 103 28.39 -4.26 -2.37
C THR A 103 29.74 -4.85 -1.94
N VAL A 104 29.84 -6.18 -1.91
CA VAL A 104 31.10 -6.90 -1.64
C VAL A 104 32.14 -6.58 -2.70
N GLU A 105 31.76 -6.69 -3.98
CA GLU A 105 32.63 -6.42 -5.13
C GLU A 105 33.12 -4.95 -5.14
N ALA A 106 32.26 -4.00 -4.78
CA ALA A 106 32.60 -2.57 -4.81
C ALA A 106 33.52 -2.10 -3.67
N HIS A 107 33.53 -2.80 -2.54
CA HIS A 107 34.20 -2.34 -1.31
C HIS A 107 35.37 -3.22 -0.86
N THR A 108 35.76 -4.18 -1.68
CA THR A 108 36.81 -5.14 -1.33
C THR A 108 37.61 -5.48 -2.59
N ASP A 109 38.89 -5.82 -2.44
CA ASP A 109 39.68 -6.27 -3.58
C ASP A 109 39.14 -7.59 -4.16
N ALA A 110 39.43 -7.85 -5.43
CA ALA A 110 38.87 -8.98 -6.16
C ALA A 110 39.16 -10.35 -5.53
N GLU A 111 40.29 -10.49 -4.82
CA GLU A 111 40.67 -11.75 -4.16
C GLU A 111 39.82 -11.99 -2.91
N ARG A 112 39.72 -10.98 -2.03
CA ARG A 112 38.84 -11.06 -0.86
C ARG A 112 37.36 -11.13 -1.24
N ALA A 113 36.92 -10.42 -2.28
CA ALA A 113 35.55 -10.50 -2.78
C ALA A 113 35.23 -11.93 -3.20
N ARG A 114 36.10 -12.58 -3.98
CA ARG A 114 35.96 -14.00 -4.33
C ARG A 114 35.89 -14.89 -3.09
N ALA A 115 36.77 -14.68 -2.11
CA ALA A 115 36.77 -15.47 -0.87
C ALA A 115 35.48 -15.32 -0.05
N ILE A 116 34.84 -14.14 -0.07
CA ILE A 116 33.54 -13.91 0.57
C ILE A 116 32.43 -14.59 -0.23
N LEU A 117 32.38 -14.35 -1.55
CA LEU A 117 31.33 -14.87 -2.42
C LEU A 117 31.36 -16.41 -2.51
N GLU A 118 32.52 -17.06 -2.46
CA GLU A 118 32.65 -18.52 -2.49
C GLU A 118 32.39 -19.17 -1.11
N ASN A 119 32.26 -18.38 -0.04
CA ASN A 119 32.13 -18.89 1.31
C ASN A 119 30.73 -19.55 1.53
N PRO A 120 30.66 -20.82 1.99
CA PRO A 120 29.38 -21.52 2.21
C PRO A 120 28.48 -20.86 3.26
N PHE A 121 29.08 -20.27 4.29
CA PHE A 121 28.36 -19.52 5.32
C PHE A 121 27.77 -18.23 4.73
N TYR A 122 28.52 -17.51 3.89
CA TYR A 122 28.00 -16.36 3.16
C TYR A 122 26.82 -16.72 2.25
N GLN A 123 26.95 -17.78 1.45
CA GLN A 123 25.87 -18.22 0.56
C GLN A 123 24.59 -18.56 1.33
N SER A 124 24.73 -19.23 2.48
CA SER A 124 23.61 -19.58 3.37
C SER A 124 22.98 -18.35 4.03
N LEU A 125 23.78 -17.38 4.47
CA LEU A 125 23.28 -16.12 5.04
C LEU A 125 22.62 -15.24 3.97
N SER A 126 23.27 -15.08 2.81
CA SER A 126 22.83 -14.22 1.71
C SER A 126 21.44 -14.60 1.19
N ALA A 127 21.12 -15.90 1.18
CA ALA A 127 19.82 -16.43 0.80
C ALA A 127 18.71 -16.18 1.85
N GLY A 128 19.09 -15.96 3.11
CA GLY A 128 18.19 -15.96 4.26
C GLY A 128 18.01 -14.62 4.96
N PHE A 129 18.51 -13.51 4.41
CA PHE A 129 18.40 -12.17 5.02
C PHE A 129 16.97 -11.58 5.01
N ALA A 130 16.01 -12.30 5.58
CA ALA A 130 14.73 -11.78 5.98
C ALA A 130 14.95 -10.68 7.04
N GLY A 131 14.72 -9.41 6.66
CA GLY A 131 14.95 -8.23 7.49
C GLY A 131 16.08 -7.29 7.06
N THR A 132 16.70 -7.54 5.89
CA THR A 132 17.62 -6.59 5.22
C THR A 132 17.05 -5.97 3.96
N GLN A 133 15.80 -6.27 3.60
CA GLN A 133 15.15 -5.73 2.40
C GLN A 133 15.20 -4.20 2.40
N GLU A 134 14.93 -3.64 3.57
CA GLU A 134 14.96 -2.22 3.88
C GLU A 134 16.34 -1.62 3.61
N TYR A 135 17.39 -2.28 4.11
CA TYR A 135 18.76 -1.83 3.90
C TYR A 135 19.21 -1.97 2.44
N MET A 136 18.95 -3.12 1.81
CA MET A 136 19.38 -3.35 0.42
C MET A 136 18.68 -2.39 -0.55
N ALA A 137 17.43 -2.04 -0.26
CA ALA A 137 16.74 -1.00 -0.98
C ALA A 137 17.42 0.37 -0.82
N MET A 138 17.88 0.72 0.39
CA MET A 138 18.62 1.97 0.63
C MET A 138 19.96 1.98 -0.10
N GLU A 139 20.72 0.90 0.02
CA GLU A 139 22.01 0.76 -0.67
C GLU A 139 21.82 0.85 -2.18
N LYS A 140 20.81 0.16 -2.74
CA LYS A 140 20.51 0.25 -4.17
C LYS A 140 20.07 1.65 -4.59
N LEU A 141 19.21 2.32 -3.82
CA LEU A 141 18.80 3.71 -4.07
C LEU A 141 20.01 4.65 -4.06
N GLY A 142 20.90 4.50 -3.07
CA GLY A 142 22.15 5.24 -2.96
C GLY A 142 23.05 5.02 -4.18
N GLN A 143 23.20 3.77 -4.64
CA GLN A 143 23.95 3.43 -5.86
C GLN A 143 23.36 4.09 -7.10
N LEU A 144 22.04 4.03 -7.29
CA LEU A 144 21.36 4.67 -8.44
C LEU A 144 21.53 6.19 -8.41
N ARG A 145 21.40 6.80 -7.23
CA ARG A 145 21.56 8.24 -7.05
C ARG A 145 23.01 8.69 -7.28
N ALA A 146 23.99 7.90 -6.86
CA ALA A 146 25.41 8.19 -7.04
C ALA A 146 25.87 8.13 -8.51
N ARG A 147 25.25 7.30 -9.34
CA ARG A 147 25.58 7.22 -10.79
C ARG A 147 25.16 8.46 -11.58
N ASP A 148 24.18 9.20 -11.09
CA ASP A 148 23.62 10.41 -11.74
C ASP A 148 23.16 10.20 -13.19
N GLU A 149 22.82 8.96 -13.56
CA GLU A 149 22.32 8.59 -14.90
C GLU A 149 20.86 9.00 -15.11
N TRP A 150 20.06 9.00 -14.04
CA TRP A 150 18.63 9.32 -14.08
C TRP A 150 18.34 10.67 -13.45
N ASP A 151 17.45 11.41 -14.10
CA ASP A 151 16.91 12.65 -13.59
C ASP A 151 15.95 12.38 -12.43
N LEU A 152 15.15 11.29 -12.50
CA LEU A 152 14.18 10.89 -11.48
C LEU A 152 14.29 9.41 -11.11
N ILE A 153 14.23 9.10 -9.82
CA ILE A 153 14.07 7.74 -9.30
C ILE A 153 12.71 7.63 -8.63
N VAL A 154 11.84 6.74 -9.10
CA VAL A 154 10.55 6.44 -8.46
C VAL A 154 10.67 5.12 -7.71
N VAL A 155 10.43 5.12 -6.40
CA VAL A 155 10.58 3.95 -5.53
C VAL A 155 9.21 3.37 -5.18
N ASP A 156 8.99 2.10 -5.56
CA ASP A 156 7.83 1.31 -5.15
C ASP A 156 8.16 0.46 -3.92
N THR A 157 7.41 0.68 -2.84
CA THR A 157 7.65 0.07 -1.53
C THR A 157 6.83 -1.21 -1.32
N PRO A 158 7.30 -2.17 -0.51
CA PRO A 158 6.57 -3.43 -0.25
C PRO A 158 5.20 -3.20 0.42
N PRO A 159 4.28 -4.19 0.36
CA PRO A 159 2.99 -4.11 1.03
C PRO A 159 3.15 -4.33 2.53
N SER A 160 3.30 -3.26 3.33
CA SER A 160 3.29 -3.41 4.79
C SER A 160 2.92 -2.12 5.53
N ARG A 161 2.33 -2.29 6.73
CA ARG A 161 2.29 -1.24 7.77
C ARG A 161 3.70 -0.77 8.16
N SER A 162 4.68 -1.64 7.92
CA SER A 162 6.12 -1.42 7.97
C SER A 162 6.69 -0.81 6.68
N ALA A 163 5.92 -0.21 5.76
CA ALA A 163 6.53 0.41 4.57
C ALA A 163 7.48 1.58 4.92
N LEU A 164 7.40 2.11 6.15
CA LEU A 164 8.42 3.02 6.72
C LEU A 164 9.53 2.28 7.48
N ASP A 165 9.47 0.96 7.69
CA ASP A 165 10.61 0.20 8.21
C ASP A 165 11.79 0.27 7.23
N PHE A 166 11.51 0.51 5.93
CA PHE A 166 12.51 0.93 4.95
C PHE A 166 13.35 2.10 5.49
N LEU A 167 12.72 3.10 6.12
CA LEU A 167 13.39 4.24 6.76
C LEU A 167 14.14 3.85 8.04
N ASP A 168 13.79 2.75 8.71
CA ASP A 168 14.48 2.26 9.91
C ASP A 168 15.72 1.38 9.58
N ALA A 169 16.13 1.31 8.31
CA ALA A 169 17.31 0.58 7.84
C ALA A 169 18.61 0.86 8.64
N PRO A 170 18.96 2.12 9.01
CA PRO A 170 20.16 2.39 9.82
C PRO A 170 20.11 1.71 11.21
N LYS A 171 18.93 1.71 11.85
CA LYS A 171 18.72 1.10 13.18
C LYS A 171 18.77 -0.42 13.11
N ARG A 172 18.17 -1.02 12.07
CA ARG A 172 18.13 -2.49 11.87
C ARG A 172 19.51 -3.06 11.51
N LEU A 173 20.28 -2.37 10.69
CA LEU A 173 21.67 -2.77 10.41
C LEU A 173 22.53 -2.67 11.67
N GLY A 174 22.40 -1.57 12.43
CA GLY A 174 23.11 -1.40 13.70
C GLY A 174 22.82 -2.56 14.66
N SER A 175 21.55 -2.91 14.86
CA SER A 175 21.17 -4.01 15.75
C SER A 175 21.61 -5.40 15.26
N PHE A 176 21.67 -5.62 13.95
CA PHE A 176 22.24 -6.85 13.37
C PHE A 176 23.73 -6.97 13.68
N LEU A 177 24.51 -5.91 13.47
CA LEU A 177 25.96 -5.88 13.70
C LEU A 177 26.31 -5.88 15.21
N ASP A 178 25.50 -5.22 16.02
CA ASP A 178 25.63 -5.18 17.48
C ASP A 178 25.10 -6.46 18.16
N GLY A 179 24.52 -7.38 17.38
CA GLY A 179 24.03 -8.67 17.87
C GLY A 179 25.11 -9.42 18.63
N LYS A 180 24.78 -9.90 19.84
CA LYS A 180 25.71 -10.60 20.75
C LYS A 180 26.50 -11.74 20.06
N PHE A 181 25.89 -12.37 19.05
CA PHE A 181 26.50 -13.43 18.25
C PHE A 181 27.60 -12.92 17.31
N ILE A 182 27.33 -11.86 16.53
CA ILE A 182 28.32 -11.22 15.65
C ILE A 182 29.45 -10.61 16.48
N ARG A 183 29.13 -9.92 17.58
CA ARG A 183 30.13 -9.33 18.49
C ARG A 183 31.03 -10.38 19.16
N LEU A 184 30.53 -11.58 19.45
CA LEU A 184 31.30 -12.70 20.00
C LEU A 184 32.25 -13.31 18.95
N LEU A 185 31.90 -13.25 17.67
CA LEU A 185 32.70 -13.74 16.54
C LEU A 185 33.73 -12.71 16.04
N ILE A 186 33.39 -11.41 16.06
CA ILE A 186 34.27 -10.29 15.69
C ILE A 186 35.22 -9.91 16.83
N ALA A 187 34.94 -10.31 18.08
CA ALA A 187 35.81 -10.04 19.21
C ALA A 187 37.24 -10.52 18.91
N PRO A 188 38.24 -9.63 18.92
CA PRO A 188 39.56 -9.96 18.40
C PRO A 188 40.17 -11.10 19.22
N ALA A 189 40.64 -12.14 18.52
CA ALA A 189 41.55 -13.15 19.07
C ALA A 189 42.90 -12.55 19.54
N LYS A 190 43.04 -11.22 19.56
CA LYS A 190 44.18 -10.45 20.05
C LYS A 190 44.04 -9.97 21.52
N ILE A 191 43.22 -10.61 22.35
CA ILE A 191 43.48 -10.63 23.81
C ILE A 191 44.57 -11.69 24.08
N GLY A 192 45.74 -11.48 23.47
CA GLY A 192 46.96 -12.28 23.61
C GLY A 192 48.05 -11.55 24.40
N GLY A 193 47.69 -10.51 25.15
CA GLY A 193 48.57 -9.87 26.12
C GLY A 193 48.62 -10.69 27.40
N ARG A 194 49.83 -11.02 27.86
CA ARG A 194 50.24 -11.95 28.94
C ARG A 194 49.50 -11.88 30.30
N ALA A 195 48.49 -11.02 30.47
CA ALA A 195 47.70 -10.83 31.69
C ALA A 195 46.24 -11.33 31.60
N GLY A 196 45.66 -11.55 30.41
CA GLY A 196 44.25 -11.95 30.24
C GLY A 196 43.95 -13.46 30.30
N MET A 197 44.99 -14.30 30.27
CA MET A 197 44.88 -15.76 30.03
C MET A 197 44.37 -16.57 31.24
N LYS A 198 44.36 -16.00 32.45
CA LYS A 198 44.09 -16.79 33.69
C LYS A 198 42.61 -16.92 34.05
N PHE A 199 41.72 -16.09 33.51
CA PHE A 199 40.27 -16.18 33.79
C PHE A 199 39.44 -16.79 32.65
N LEU A 200 40.00 -16.97 31.45
CA LEU A 200 39.28 -17.58 30.32
C LEU A 200 39.40 -19.12 30.24
N ASN A 201 40.39 -19.73 30.89
CA ASN A 201 40.70 -21.16 30.67
C ASN A 201 39.72 -22.16 31.32
N VAL A 202 38.90 -21.74 32.29
CA VAL A 202 37.98 -22.66 33.00
C VAL A 202 36.55 -22.61 32.46
N GLY A 203 36.13 -21.50 31.82
CA GLY A 203 34.78 -21.36 31.26
C GLY A 203 34.68 -21.58 29.74
N MET A 204 35.74 -21.27 28.97
CA MET A 204 35.67 -21.28 27.50
C MET A 204 35.82 -22.69 26.90
N SER A 205 36.60 -23.58 27.54
CA SER A 205 36.89 -24.94 27.03
C SER A 205 35.65 -25.85 27.01
N MET A 206 34.71 -25.64 27.94
CA MET A 206 33.45 -26.40 27.99
C MET A 206 32.41 -25.92 26.96
N MET A 207 32.45 -24.65 26.55
CA MET A 207 31.56 -24.10 25.52
C MET A 207 32.07 -24.34 24.08
N THR A 208 33.38 -24.32 23.84
CA THR A 208 33.93 -24.60 22.50
C THR A 208 33.86 -26.09 22.14
N GLY A 209 33.97 -26.99 23.13
CA GLY A 209 33.90 -28.44 22.90
C GLY A 209 32.51 -28.97 22.55
N THR A 210 31.45 -28.28 22.98
CA THR A 210 30.05 -28.66 22.72
C THR A 210 29.51 -28.00 21.45
N LEU A 211 29.83 -26.73 21.18
CA LEU A 211 29.52 -26.06 19.91
C LEU A 211 30.30 -26.66 18.72
N GLY A 212 31.58 -27.01 18.91
CA GLY A 212 32.40 -27.62 17.84
C GLY A 212 31.98 -29.05 17.47
N LYS A 213 31.37 -29.79 18.41
CA LYS A 213 30.83 -31.15 18.15
C LYS A 213 29.44 -31.14 17.51
N LEU A 214 28.65 -30.08 17.73
CA LEU A 214 27.29 -29.94 17.18
C LEU A 214 27.26 -29.17 15.84
N LEU A 215 28.13 -28.19 15.61
CA LEU A 215 28.15 -27.35 14.40
C LEU A 215 29.23 -27.77 13.36
N GLY A 216 30.17 -28.64 13.74
CA GLY A 216 31.26 -29.08 12.89
C GLY A 216 32.41 -28.06 12.77
N GLY A 217 33.66 -28.54 12.80
CA GLY A 217 34.85 -27.67 12.72
C GLY A 217 34.99 -26.91 11.39
N GLN A 218 34.33 -27.35 10.32
CA GLN A 218 34.32 -26.67 9.02
C GLN A 218 33.48 -25.38 9.06
N PHE A 219 32.27 -25.45 9.63
CA PHE A 219 31.39 -24.29 9.75
C PHE A 219 32.06 -23.14 10.53
N LEU A 220 32.75 -23.46 11.63
CA LEU A 220 33.48 -22.45 12.41
C LEU A 220 34.60 -21.77 11.60
N ARG A 221 35.30 -22.51 10.73
CA ARG A 221 36.30 -21.93 9.83
C ARG A 221 35.64 -21.02 8.79
N ASP A 222 34.53 -21.45 8.19
CA ASP A 222 33.81 -20.66 7.19
C ASP A 222 33.33 -19.32 7.79
N VAL A 223 32.80 -19.35 9.02
CA VAL A 223 32.42 -18.14 9.77
C VAL A 223 33.63 -17.23 10.04
N GLN A 224 34.76 -17.78 10.49
CA GLN A 224 35.97 -16.99 10.78
C GLN A 224 36.55 -16.33 9.53
N THR A 225 36.62 -17.06 8.41
CA THR A 225 37.06 -16.53 7.12
C THR A 225 36.14 -15.41 6.65
N PHE A 226 34.82 -15.60 6.74
CA PHE A 226 33.84 -14.57 6.41
C PHE A 226 34.01 -13.30 7.25
N VAL A 227 34.09 -13.44 8.58
CA VAL A 227 34.23 -12.30 9.50
C VAL A 227 35.52 -11.52 9.22
N THR A 228 36.64 -12.22 9.02
CA THR A 228 37.93 -11.58 8.72
C THR A 228 37.90 -10.84 7.39
N ALA A 229 37.24 -11.40 6.38
CA ALA A 229 37.10 -10.77 5.08
C ALA A 229 36.14 -9.56 5.10
N MET A 230 35.17 -9.54 6.01
CA MET A 230 34.13 -8.52 6.12
C MET A 230 34.43 -7.37 7.11
N ASP A 231 35.51 -7.44 7.89
CA ASP A 231 35.84 -6.50 8.99
C ASP A 231 35.80 -5.01 8.56
N SER A 232 36.30 -4.70 7.36
CA SER A 232 36.27 -3.34 6.79
C SER A 232 34.93 -2.95 6.17
N MET A 233 34.15 -3.93 5.71
CA MET A 233 32.92 -3.69 4.98
C MET A 233 31.82 -3.23 5.94
N PHE A 234 31.65 -3.94 7.07
CA PHE A 234 30.61 -3.66 8.09
C PHE A 234 30.65 -2.24 8.65
N GLY A 235 31.83 -1.62 8.77
CA GLY A 235 31.96 -0.22 9.18
C GLY A 235 31.37 0.76 8.17
N GLY A 236 31.51 0.49 6.86
CA GLY A 236 31.01 1.35 5.78
C GLY A 236 29.51 1.26 5.55
N PHE A 237 28.88 0.12 5.85
CA PHE A 237 27.43 -0.07 5.64
C PHE A 237 26.60 0.98 6.39
N ARG A 238 26.97 1.30 7.64
CA ARG A 238 26.26 2.28 8.47
C ARG A 238 26.34 3.68 7.88
N THR A 239 27.53 4.14 7.49
CA THR A 239 27.72 5.47 6.91
C THR A 239 26.92 5.67 5.62
N ARG A 240 26.84 4.64 4.76
CA ARG A 240 26.05 4.70 3.53
C ARG A 240 24.54 4.67 3.80
N ALA A 241 24.10 3.90 4.79
CA ALA A 241 22.70 3.93 5.25
C ALA A 241 22.32 5.34 5.69
N ASP A 242 23.16 5.96 6.53
CA ASP A 242 22.94 7.30 7.06
C ASP A 242 22.93 8.35 5.93
N ALA A 243 23.83 8.24 4.95
CA ALA A 243 23.87 9.13 3.79
C ALA A 243 22.60 9.00 2.93
N THR A 244 22.14 7.78 2.67
CA THR A 244 20.89 7.55 1.91
C THR A 244 19.68 8.03 2.69
N TYR A 245 19.67 7.83 4.00
CA TYR A 245 18.63 8.35 4.88
C TYR A 245 18.54 9.89 4.81
N GLN A 246 19.68 10.58 4.81
CA GLN A 246 19.74 12.04 4.65
C GLN A 246 19.26 12.49 3.26
N LEU A 247 19.53 11.71 2.20
CA LEU A 247 18.98 11.99 0.87
C LEU A 247 17.46 11.98 0.88
N LEU A 248 16.83 11.07 1.63
CA LEU A 248 15.37 11.00 1.76
C LEU A 248 14.78 12.18 2.55
N GLN A 249 15.54 12.78 3.45
CA GLN A 249 15.14 14.00 4.18
C GLN A 249 15.38 15.28 3.38
N ALA A 250 16.15 15.21 2.29
CA ALA A 250 16.51 16.38 1.50
C ALA A 250 15.31 16.89 0.66
N PRO A 251 15.22 18.19 0.36
CA PRO A 251 14.13 18.76 -0.45
C PRO A 251 14.00 18.17 -1.86
N GLY A 252 15.03 17.49 -2.37
CA GLY A 252 14.98 16.78 -3.65
C GLY A 252 14.29 15.41 -3.61
N THR A 253 13.71 15.03 -2.46
CA THR A 253 12.90 13.83 -2.29
C THR A 253 11.47 14.23 -1.97
N ALA A 254 10.52 13.54 -2.59
CA ALA A 254 9.08 13.68 -2.32
C ALA A 254 8.47 12.33 -1.94
N PHE A 255 7.68 12.29 -0.87
CA PHE A 255 6.90 11.13 -0.49
C PHE A 255 5.45 11.29 -0.95
N LEU A 256 4.89 10.23 -1.54
CA LEU A 256 3.48 10.10 -1.89
C LEU A 256 2.89 8.95 -1.11
N VAL A 257 1.90 9.26 -0.28
CA VAL A 257 1.11 8.23 0.42
C VAL A 257 -0.01 7.81 -0.54
N VAL A 258 -0.18 6.52 -0.78
CA VAL A 258 -1.24 5.96 -1.62
C VAL A 258 -2.23 5.21 -0.74
N ALA A 259 -3.51 5.48 -0.89
CA ALA A 259 -4.57 4.82 -0.13
C ALA A 259 -5.83 4.65 -0.98
N THR A 260 -6.68 3.67 -0.67
CA THR A 260 -8.06 3.63 -1.17
C THR A 260 -8.98 4.42 -0.24
N PRO A 261 -10.19 4.85 -0.68
CA PRO A 261 -11.17 5.53 0.17
C PRO A 261 -11.86 4.59 1.18
N GLU A 262 -11.11 3.63 1.72
CA GLU A 262 -11.52 2.72 2.77
C GLU A 262 -11.00 3.19 4.12
N ARG A 263 -11.77 2.96 5.18
CA ARG A 263 -11.43 3.44 6.54
C ARG A 263 -10.08 2.93 7.04
N ASP A 264 -9.75 1.67 6.78
CA ASP A 264 -8.50 1.09 7.28
C ASP A 264 -7.31 1.58 6.47
N ALA A 265 -7.44 1.70 5.14
CA ALA A 265 -6.42 2.27 4.28
C ALA A 265 -6.12 3.74 4.63
N LEU A 266 -7.14 4.57 4.85
CA LEU A 266 -6.97 5.97 5.23
C LEU A 266 -6.45 6.14 6.67
N ARG A 267 -6.79 5.23 7.58
CA ARG A 267 -6.19 5.21 8.93
C ARG A 267 -4.69 4.91 8.84
N GLU A 268 -4.30 3.94 8.02
CA GLU A 268 -2.88 3.67 7.79
C GLU A 268 -2.20 4.86 7.10
N ALA A 269 -2.84 5.50 6.12
CA ALA A 269 -2.32 6.71 5.48
C ALA A 269 -2.04 7.83 6.49
N ALA A 270 -2.95 8.07 7.44
CA ALA A 270 -2.74 9.05 8.52
C ALA A 270 -1.51 8.70 9.37
N TYR A 271 -1.34 7.42 9.73
CA TYR A 271 -0.13 6.96 10.41
C TYR A 271 1.15 7.22 9.59
N PHE A 272 1.12 7.00 8.27
CA PHE A 272 2.25 7.33 7.40
C PHE A 272 2.56 8.82 7.40
N VAL A 273 1.55 9.68 7.29
CA VAL A 273 1.71 11.15 7.33
C VAL A 273 2.39 11.59 8.64
N GLU A 274 1.88 11.15 9.78
CA GLU A 274 2.45 11.49 11.09
C GLU A 274 3.90 11.00 11.23
N ARG A 275 4.18 9.78 10.76
CA ARG A 275 5.51 9.18 10.86
C ARG A 275 6.51 9.88 9.92
N LEU A 276 6.11 10.27 8.71
CA LEU A 276 6.94 11.05 7.78
C LEU A 276 7.27 12.42 8.38
N ALA A 277 6.29 13.10 8.98
CA ALA A 277 6.51 14.36 9.67
C ALA A 277 7.50 14.21 10.84
N ALA A 278 7.34 13.16 11.66
CA ALA A 278 8.24 12.88 12.79
C ALA A 278 9.70 12.63 12.34
N GLU A 279 9.89 12.00 11.17
CA GLU A 279 11.22 11.73 10.59
C GLU A 279 11.71 12.84 9.64
N LYS A 280 10.99 13.96 9.54
CA LYS A 280 11.31 15.11 8.66
C LYS A 280 11.44 14.75 7.18
N MET A 281 10.61 13.82 6.72
CA MET A 281 10.56 13.40 5.33
C MET A 281 9.59 14.32 4.55
N PRO A 282 9.98 14.89 3.40
CA PRO A 282 9.12 15.81 2.66
C PRO A 282 7.93 15.07 2.03
N LEU A 283 6.74 15.25 2.60
CA LEU A 283 5.49 14.73 2.07
C LEU A 283 4.98 15.66 0.95
N ALA A 284 4.80 15.11 -0.26
CA ALA A 284 4.16 15.84 -1.36
C ALA A 284 2.63 15.78 -1.26
N GLY A 285 2.06 14.64 -0.87
CA GLY A 285 0.62 14.52 -0.70
C GLY A 285 0.09 13.08 -0.62
N LEU A 286 -1.23 12.97 -0.65
CA LEU A 286 -2.00 11.73 -0.68
C LEU A 286 -2.58 11.49 -2.08
N VAL A 287 -2.32 10.30 -2.61
CA VAL A 287 -3.03 9.74 -3.77
C VAL A 287 -4.17 8.87 -3.25
N LEU A 288 -5.40 9.37 -3.39
CA LEU A 288 -6.60 8.59 -3.09
C LEU A 288 -7.00 7.79 -4.32
N ASN A 289 -6.64 6.52 -4.34
CA ASN A 289 -6.80 5.62 -5.48
C ASN A 289 -8.14 4.87 -5.45
N ARG A 290 -8.60 4.45 -6.63
CA ARG A 290 -9.84 3.69 -6.83
C ARG A 290 -11.08 4.42 -6.32
N VAL A 291 -11.12 5.74 -6.47
CA VAL A 291 -12.29 6.54 -6.10
C VAL A 291 -13.44 6.23 -7.05
N HIS A 292 -14.61 6.06 -6.49
CA HIS A 292 -15.82 5.82 -7.23
C HIS A 292 -16.56 7.12 -7.52
N GLY A 293 -17.02 7.25 -8.76
CA GLY A 293 -17.91 8.33 -9.20
C GLY A 293 -19.16 7.79 -9.88
N SER A 294 -20.07 8.71 -10.22
CA SER A 294 -21.25 8.45 -11.07
C SER A 294 -21.44 9.60 -12.05
N GLY A 295 -21.65 9.26 -13.33
CA GLY A 295 -22.05 10.24 -14.35
C GLY A 295 -23.46 10.82 -14.11
N ALA A 296 -24.25 10.19 -13.24
CA ALA A 296 -25.58 10.63 -12.84
C ALA A 296 -25.61 11.15 -11.39
N ALA A 297 -24.55 11.83 -10.93
CA ALA A 297 -24.42 12.30 -9.55
C ALA A 297 -25.58 13.18 -9.02
N ARG A 298 -26.42 13.74 -9.91
CA ARG A 298 -27.62 14.52 -9.55
C ARG A 298 -28.75 13.66 -8.98
N LEU A 299 -28.75 12.36 -9.27
CA LEU A 299 -29.73 11.41 -8.74
C LEU A 299 -29.15 10.80 -7.46
N SER A 300 -29.69 11.18 -6.30
CA SER A 300 -29.24 10.64 -5.01
C SER A 300 -29.64 9.16 -4.86
N ALA A 301 -29.00 8.47 -3.91
CA ALA A 301 -29.32 7.08 -3.61
C ALA A 301 -30.79 6.92 -3.21
N GLU A 302 -31.31 7.81 -2.36
CA GLU A 302 -32.69 7.77 -1.87
C GLU A 302 -33.69 7.97 -3.00
N ARG A 303 -33.42 8.94 -3.89
CA ARG A 303 -34.28 9.20 -5.05
C ARG A 303 -34.27 8.05 -6.05
N ALA A 304 -33.11 7.43 -6.27
CA ALA A 304 -33.00 6.28 -7.14
C ALA A 304 -33.74 5.06 -6.58
N LEU A 305 -33.61 4.80 -5.28
CA LEU A 305 -34.29 3.69 -4.62
C LEU A 305 -35.81 3.89 -4.62
N ALA A 306 -36.29 5.09 -4.27
CA ALA A 306 -37.71 5.41 -4.34
C ALA A 306 -38.27 5.30 -5.77
N ALA A 307 -37.50 5.70 -6.79
CA ALA A 307 -37.91 5.54 -8.18
C ALA A 307 -37.95 4.05 -8.60
N ALA A 308 -37.03 3.21 -8.11
CA ALA A 308 -37.06 1.78 -8.35
C ALA A 308 -38.30 1.13 -7.71
N GLU A 309 -38.57 1.43 -6.44
CA GLU A 309 -39.74 0.93 -5.71
C GLU A 309 -41.06 1.27 -6.39
N ASN A 310 -41.17 2.48 -6.97
CA ASN A 310 -42.35 2.89 -7.73
C ASN A 310 -42.53 2.11 -9.05
N LEU A 311 -41.45 1.57 -9.63
CA LEU A 311 -41.51 0.76 -10.85
C LEU A 311 -41.82 -0.71 -10.55
N ASP A 312 -41.41 -1.23 -9.40
CA ASP A 312 -41.81 -2.59 -8.97
C ASP A 312 -43.25 -2.60 -8.43
N GLY A 313 -43.67 -1.48 -7.84
CA GLY A 313 -45.02 -1.28 -7.36
C GLY A 313 -45.98 -1.07 -8.52
N VAL A 314 -46.60 -2.15 -9.02
CA VAL A 314 -47.87 -2.02 -9.73
C VAL A 314 -48.90 -1.45 -8.76
N GLY A 315 -49.01 -0.12 -8.71
CA GLY A 315 -50.06 0.61 -7.99
C GLY A 315 -49.68 1.14 -6.61
N ILE A 316 -48.96 2.27 -6.55
CA ILE A 316 -49.22 3.29 -5.54
C ILE A 316 -49.48 4.61 -6.28
N VAL A 317 -50.77 5.01 -6.26
CA VAL A 317 -51.45 6.16 -6.86
C VAL A 317 -51.41 6.33 -8.38
N ASP A 318 -52.45 5.77 -8.99
CA ASP A 318 -53.16 6.42 -10.09
C ASP A 318 -53.50 7.88 -9.70
N GLN A 319 -52.74 8.86 -10.21
CA GLN A 319 -53.10 10.28 -10.13
C GLN A 319 -54.11 10.70 -11.21
N THR A 320 -54.88 9.78 -11.82
CA THR A 320 -55.98 10.15 -12.70
C THR A 320 -57.30 10.37 -11.96
N ALA A 321 -57.32 11.27 -10.97
CA ALA A 321 -58.58 11.82 -10.46
C ALA A 321 -58.48 13.22 -9.83
N GLY A 322 -57.59 14.08 -10.33
CA GLY A 322 -57.65 15.52 -10.05
C GLY A 322 -58.43 16.25 -11.13
N LYS A 323 -59.77 16.22 -11.11
CA LYS A 323 -60.57 17.14 -11.92
C LYS A 323 -60.26 18.57 -11.47
N ALA A 324 -59.40 19.26 -12.20
CA ALA A 324 -59.30 20.72 -12.18
C ALA A 324 -60.59 21.29 -12.77
N GLY A 325 -61.59 21.51 -11.91
CA GLY A 325 -62.75 22.33 -12.23
C GLY A 325 -62.32 23.78 -12.35
N LEU A 326 -62.45 24.34 -13.54
CA LEU A 326 -62.40 25.78 -13.77
C LEU A 326 -63.57 26.47 -13.01
N GLY A 327 -63.22 27.44 -12.17
CA GLY A 327 -63.95 28.70 -11.95
C GLY A 327 -65.21 28.70 -11.07
N ASP A 328 -65.12 29.33 -9.89
CA ASP A 328 -65.75 30.66 -9.69
C ASP A 328 -65.14 31.40 -8.47
N PRO A 329 -64.86 32.72 -8.52
CA PRO A 329 -64.27 33.47 -7.42
C PRO A 329 -65.32 34.36 -6.74
N ALA A 330 -65.82 34.00 -5.56
CA ALA A 330 -66.52 34.94 -4.69
C ALA A 330 -66.66 34.46 -3.24
N GLY A 331 -66.15 35.27 -2.31
CA GLY A 331 -66.78 35.46 -1.00
C GLY A 331 -66.06 34.91 0.24
N LEU A 332 -65.44 35.83 1.00
CA LEU A 332 -65.62 36.08 2.46
C LEU A 332 -65.47 34.86 3.41
N THR A 333 -64.75 34.82 4.53
CA THR A 333 -64.19 35.77 5.52
C THR A 333 -63.52 34.90 6.60
N SER A 334 -62.50 35.41 7.32
CA SER A 334 -61.99 34.82 8.59
C SER A 334 -63.10 34.70 9.66
N PRO A 335 -62.96 33.83 10.69
CA PRO A 335 -62.41 34.31 11.97
C PRO A 335 -61.69 33.28 12.90
N GLU A 336 -60.93 33.86 13.84
CA GLU A 336 -60.72 33.54 15.28
C GLU A 336 -60.13 32.22 15.82
N THR A 337 -58.93 32.38 16.41
CA THR A 337 -58.46 32.06 17.79
C THR A 337 -59.08 30.94 18.64
N ALA A 338 -58.21 30.04 19.13
CA ALA A 338 -58.15 29.40 20.46
C ALA A 338 -56.95 28.41 20.44
N ASP A 339 -56.16 28.10 21.47
CA ASP A 339 -56.02 28.49 22.87
C ASP A 339 -54.62 28.00 23.30
N VAL A 340 -53.95 28.71 24.22
CA VAL A 340 -52.64 28.33 24.81
C VAL A 340 -52.87 27.80 26.23
N PRO A 341 -52.13 26.77 26.67
CA PRO A 341 -51.74 26.73 28.07
C PRO A 341 -50.22 26.74 28.28
N GLU A 342 -49.83 27.52 29.28
CA GLU A 342 -48.49 27.85 29.75
C GLU A 342 -47.77 26.76 30.59
N PRO A 343 -46.46 26.93 30.89
CA PRO A 343 -45.58 25.90 31.41
C PRO A 343 -45.46 25.90 32.95
N LEU A 344 -44.92 24.80 33.52
CA LEU A 344 -44.48 24.76 34.91
C LEU A 344 -43.03 24.29 35.02
N GLU A 345 -42.28 25.07 35.80
CA GLU A 345 -40.84 25.00 36.06
C GLU A 345 -40.45 23.94 37.12
N ASP A 346 -39.29 23.34 36.85
CA ASP A 346 -38.11 23.10 37.72
C ASP A 346 -38.28 22.61 39.17
N ARG A 347 -37.68 21.44 39.47
CA ARG A 347 -36.95 21.15 40.73
C ARG A 347 -35.90 20.03 40.58
N ALA A 348 -34.63 20.46 40.54
CA ALA A 348 -33.46 20.03 41.32
C ALA A 348 -33.05 18.54 41.46
N SER A 349 -31.78 18.28 41.11
CA SER A 349 -30.94 17.08 41.35
C SER A 349 -30.73 16.75 42.84
N PRO A 350 -30.29 15.52 43.19
CA PRO A 350 -28.85 15.31 43.43
C PRO A 350 -28.27 13.91 43.10
N GLU A 351 -26.98 13.86 42.75
CA GLU A 351 -26.07 12.69 42.92
C GLU A 351 -25.50 12.66 44.38
N PRO A 352 -24.79 11.63 44.92
CA PRO A 352 -23.99 10.58 44.24
C PRO A 352 -23.90 9.16 44.88
N SER A 353 -23.18 8.27 44.17
CA SER A 353 -22.33 7.14 44.63
C SER A 353 -22.94 5.85 45.18
N LEU A 354 -22.56 4.71 44.56
CA LEU A 354 -21.73 3.62 45.11
C LEU A 354 -21.88 2.31 44.27
N SER A 355 -20.75 1.78 43.78
CA SER A 355 -20.54 0.36 43.41
C SER A 355 -20.35 -0.50 44.70
N PRO A 356 -20.30 -1.86 44.69
CA PRO A 356 -20.00 -2.76 43.56
C PRO A 356 -20.69 -4.17 43.53
N GLU A 357 -20.29 -4.95 42.52
CA GLU A 357 -20.09 -6.43 42.48
C GLU A 357 -21.12 -7.43 41.91
N HIS A 358 -20.58 -8.23 40.96
CA HIS A 358 -20.78 -9.67 40.64
C HIS A 358 -21.87 -10.14 39.65
N GLY A 359 -21.43 -10.89 38.63
CA GLY A 359 -22.30 -11.75 37.80
C GLY A 359 -21.69 -12.19 36.45
N ASP A 360 -21.06 -13.36 36.43
CA ASP A 360 -20.40 -14.09 35.32
C ASP A 360 -21.19 -14.26 34.00
N ALA A 361 -20.46 -14.26 32.86
CA ALA A 361 -20.82 -15.01 31.65
C ALA A 361 -19.56 -15.43 30.83
N PRO A 362 -19.45 -16.69 30.34
CA PRO A 362 -18.19 -17.26 29.84
C PRO A 362 -17.96 -17.13 28.30
N PRO A 363 -16.73 -17.38 27.80
CA PRO A 363 -16.36 -17.27 26.38
C PRO A 363 -16.50 -18.59 25.60
N PRO A 364 -16.62 -18.55 24.25
CA PRO A 364 -16.62 -19.76 23.43
C PRO A 364 -15.20 -20.30 23.20
N ARG A 365 -15.07 -21.63 23.27
CA ARG A 365 -13.84 -22.40 23.13
C ARG A 365 -13.50 -22.77 21.69
N GLY A 366 -12.19 -22.84 21.47
CA GLY A 366 -11.46 -23.21 20.26
C GLY A 366 -11.82 -24.53 19.58
N ARG A 367 -11.55 -24.54 18.27
CA ARG A 367 -11.38 -25.72 17.41
C ARG A 367 -9.91 -25.85 17.03
N THR A 368 -9.33 -27.02 17.28
CA THR A 368 -8.19 -27.63 16.56
C THR A 368 -8.20 -29.14 16.88
N PRO A 369 -7.36 -29.98 16.25
CA PRO A 369 -7.17 -30.21 14.81
C PRO A 369 -7.16 -31.73 14.49
N ARG A 370 -7.07 -32.14 13.21
CA ARG A 370 -6.15 -33.23 12.79
C ARG A 370 -6.13 -33.45 11.27
N ALA A 371 -4.97 -33.94 10.87
CA ALA A 371 -4.39 -34.00 9.55
C ALA A 371 -4.41 -35.41 8.95
N ASP A 372 -3.96 -35.45 7.70
CA ASP A 372 -3.27 -36.53 6.97
C ASP A 372 -4.08 -37.67 6.34
N GLY A 373 -3.82 -37.87 5.04
CA GLY A 373 -3.93 -39.17 4.38
C GLY A 373 -4.41 -39.13 2.93
N SER A 374 -3.52 -38.85 1.97
CA SER A 374 -3.55 -39.53 0.66
C SER A 374 -2.76 -40.85 0.81
N PRO A 375 -3.05 -41.93 0.05
CA PRO A 375 -2.53 -41.98 -1.32
C PRO A 375 -3.31 -42.86 -2.34
N ASP A 376 -2.93 -42.63 -3.59
CA ASP A 376 -2.67 -43.62 -4.66
C ASP A 376 -3.74 -44.04 -5.69
N ALA A 377 -3.19 -44.26 -6.88
CA ALA A 377 -3.71 -44.46 -8.21
C ALA A 377 -4.36 -45.83 -8.50
N GLY A 378 -5.14 -45.90 -9.58
CA GLY A 378 -5.47 -47.16 -10.28
C GLY A 378 -6.71 -47.07 -11.18
N PRO A 379 -6.63 -47.40 -12.48
CA PRO A 379 -7.72 -47.25 -13.47
C PRO A 379 -8.51 -48.55 -13.71
N GLN A 380 -9.78 -48.45 -14.15
CA GLN A 380 -10.61 -49.50 -14.76
C GLN A 380 -11.84 -48.80 -15.39
N GLN A 381 -12.03 -48.74 -16.72
CA GLN A 381 -12.48 -49.80 -17.66
C GLN A 381 -13.61 -50.64 -17.08
N ASP A 382 -14.69 -50.99 -17.76
CA ASP A 382 -15.38 -50.68 -19.02
C ASP A 382 -16.70 -51.44 -18.77
N ASP A 383 -17.88 -50.84 -18.91
CA ASP A 383 -19.10 -51.62 -19.11
C ASP A 383 -20.10 -50.79 -19.93
N GLU A 384 -20.23 -51.21 -21.19
CA GLU A 384 -21.28 -50.82 -22.13
C GLU A 384 -22.60 -51.45 -21.66
N GLU A 385 -23.63 -50.63 -21.46
CA GLU A 385 -25.02 -51.09 -21.63
C GLU A 385 -25.80 -50.06 -22.45
N ASP A 386 -26.08 -50.47 -23.70
CA ASP A 386 -27.07 -49.91 -24.59
C ASP A 386 -28.44 -49.88 -23.90
N THR A 387 -29.01 -48.68 -23.69
CA THR A 387 -30.46 -48.51 -23.72
C THR A 387 -30.83 -47.22 -24.45
N ASP A 388 -31.29 -47.44 -25.68
CA ASP A 388 -32.00 -46.50 -26.52
C ASP A 388 -33.25 -45.97 -25.80
N SER A 389 -33.25 -44.72 -25.35
CA SER A 389 -34.49 -43.98 -25.09
C SER A 389 -34.27 -42.46 -25.14
N THR A 390 -34.70 -41.88 -26.26
CA THR A 390 -35.27 -40.52 -26.39
C THR A 390 -34.50 -39.37 -25.73
N SER A 391 -33.73 -38.67 -26.57
CA SER A 391 -33.30 -37.30 -26.35
C SER A 391 -34.50 -36.36 -26.13
N THR A 392 -34.90 -36.13 -24.89
CA THR A 392 -35.51 -34.85 -24.51
C THR A 392 -34.37 -33.90 -24.20
N GLY A 393 -34.03 -33.06 -25.19
CA GLY A 393 -33.13 -31.94 -24.97
C GLY A 393 -33.67 -31.11 -23.81
N GLU A 394 -32.97 -31.15 -22.69
CA GLU A 394 -33.19 -30.23 -21.58
C GLU A 394 -32.78 -28.87 -22.11
N ALA A 395 -33.77 -28.12 -22.60
CA ALA A 395 -33.60 -26.76 -23.04
C ALA A 395 -32.97 -25.99 -21.88
N ALA A 396 -31.77 -25.45 -22.09
CA ALA A 396 -31.23 -24.41 -21.23
C ALA A 396 -32.35 -23.41 -20.93
N PRO A 397 -32.57 -23.01 -19.67
CA PRO A 397 -33.71 -22.17 -19.32
C PRO A 397 -33.69 -20.94 -20.24
N ALA A 398 -34.77 -20.76 -21.00
CA ALA A 398 -34.94 -19.58 -21.84
C ALA A 398 -34.78 -18.37 -20.91
N ALA A 399 -33.76 -17.54 -21.16
CA ALA A 399 -33.52 -16.34 -20.38
C ALA A 399 -34.83 -15.54 -20.35
N GLU A 400 -35.41 -15.38 -19.16
CA GLU A 400 -36.60 -14.53 -18.97
C GLU A 400 -36.27 -13.15 -19.53
N VAL A 401 -37.05 -12.70 -20.50
CA VAL A 401 -36.92 -11.36 -21.06
C VAL A 401 -37.48 -10.40 -20.02
N LEU A 402 -36.59 -9.81 -19.23
CA LEU A 402 -36.93 -8.76 -18.27
C LEU A 402 -37.69 -7.64 -19.00
N SER A 403 -38.79 -7.18 -18.41
CA SER A 403 -39.49 -5.98 -18.88
C SER A 403 -38.61 -4.74 -18.74
N VAL A 404 -38.93 -3.70 -19.51
CA VAL A 404 -38.21 -2.42 -19.43
C VAL A 404 -38.32 -1.82 -18.01
N GLU A 405 -39.46 -1.99 -17.35
CA GLU A 405 -39.68 -1.51 -15.98
C GLU A 405 -38.80 -2.26 -14.98
N GLU A 406 -38.74 -3.58 -15.04
CA GLU A 406 -37.85 -4.41 -14.20
C GLU A 406 -36.38 -4.08 -14.42
N LEU A 407 -35.96 -3.93 -15.68
CA LEU A 407 -34.60 -3.53 -16.02
C LEU A 407 -34.27 -2.13 -15.48
N THR A 408 -35.20 -1.18 -15.62
CA THR A 408 -35.03 0.19 -15.14
C THR A 408 -34.94 0.23 -13.62
N ALA A 409 -35.83 -0.49 -12.92
CA ALA A 409 -35.79 -0.63 -11.47
C ALA A 409 -34.48 -1.27 -11.00
N GLY A 410 -33.99 -2.30 -11.69
CA GLY A 410 -32.68 -2.91 -11.43
C GLY A 410 -31.51 -1.93 -11.57
N LEU A 411 -31.48 -1.15 -12.66
CA LEU A 411 -30.44 -0.14 -12.89
C LEU A 411 -30.48 0.98 -11.85
N LEU A 412 -31.68 1.40 -11.42
CA LEU A 412 -31.85 2.41 -10.37
C LEU A 412 -31.34 1.92 -9.01
N ARG A 413 -31.60 0.66 -8.66
CA ARG A 413 -31.03 0.04 -7.44
C ARG A 413 -29.51 -0.03 -7.50
N LEU A 414 -28.94 -0.47 -8.62
CA LEU A 414 -27.49 -0.50 -8.83
C LEU A 414 -26.88 0.91 -8.72
N HIS A 415 -27.53 1.93 -9.27
CA HIS A 415 -27.11 3.32 -9.11
C HIS A 415 -27.24 3.79 -7.66
N ALA A 416 -28.29 3.41 -6.94
CA ALA A 416 -28.43 3.73 -5.52
C ALA A 416 -27.29 3.15 -4.67
N GLU A 417 -26.97 1.86 -4.87
CA GLU A 417 -25.81 1.21 -4.24
C GLU A 417 -24.51 1.94 -4.57
N ARG A 418 -24.32 2.31 -5.84
CA ARG A 418 -23.16 3.10 -6.27
C ARG A 418 -23.08 4.44 -5.54
N MET A 419 -24.18 5.18 -5.43
CA MET A 419 -24.20 6.48 -4.76
C MET A 419 -23.95 6.37 -3.26
N GLN A 420 -24.39 5.29 -2.61
CA GLN A 420 -24.07 5.02 -1.20
C GLN A 420 -22.57 4.79 -0.99
N VAL A 421 -21.92 4.06 -1.91
CA VAL A 421 -20.45 3.89 -1.89
C VAL A 421 -19.77 5.25 -2.05
N VAL A 422 -20.16 6.05 -3.05
CA VAL A 422 -19.61 7.39 -3.29
C VAL A 422 -19.74 8.29 -2.05
N ALA A 423 -20.91 8.28 -1.39
CA ALA A 423 -21.14 9.07 -0.19
C ALA A 423 -20.22 8.63 0.97
N ARG A 424 -20.08 7.31 1.19
CA ARG A 424 -19.20 6.77 2.23
C ARG A 424 -17.73 7.09 1.97
N GLU A 425 -17.29 7.02 0.72
CA GLU A 425 -15.92 7.37 0.31
C GLU A 425 -15.65 8.84 0.56
N ARG A 426 -16.59 9.71 0.15
CA ARG A 426 -16.54 11.15 0.40
C ARG A 426 -16.43 11.47 1.88
N ASP A 427 -17.27 10.88 2.73
CA ASP A 427 -17.23 11.11 4.18
C ASP A 427 -15.90 10.67 4.81
N THR A 428 -15.33 9.56 4.32
CA THR A 428 -14.07 9.03 4.84
C THR A 428 -12.90 9.92 4.42
N ARG A 429 -12.90 10.41 3.18
CA ARG A 429 -11.95 11.40 2.67
C ARG A 429 -12.06 12.73 3.43
N ASP A 430 -13.26 13.28 3.55
CA ASP A 430 -13.49 14.59 4.18
C ASP A 430 -13.01 14.56 5.65
N ARG A 431 -13.17 13.43 6.34
CA ARG A 431 -12.60 13.23 7.67
C ARG A 431 -11.08 13.22 7.68
N PHE A 432 -10.43 12.58 6.71
CA PHE A 432 -8.97 12.59 6.58
C PHE A 432 -8.47 14.01 6.34
N THR A 433 -9.04 14.73 5.37
CA THR A 433 -8.64 16.11 5.04
C THR A 433 -8.90 17.07 6.18
N ALA A 434 -9.96 16.86 6.98
CA ALA A 434 -10.21 17.66 8.18
C ALA A 434 -9.16 17.44 9.29
N LEU A 435 -8.58 16.24 9.38
CA LEU A 435 -7.52 15.92 10.35
C LEU A 435 -6.12 16.31 9.86
N HIS A 436 -5.92 16.33 8.54
CA HIS A 436 -4.65 16.64 7.88
C HIS A 436 -4.85 17.69 6.77
N PRO A 437 -5.28 18.92 7.10
CA PRO A 437 -5.55 19.97 6.11
C PRO A 437 -4.29 20.41 5.36
N GLU A 438 -3.11 20.17 5.91
CA GLU A 438 -1.82 20.46 5.29
C GLU A 438 -1.43 19.49 4.18
N VAL A 439 -2.15 18.38 4.00
CA VAL A 439 -1.79 17.32 3.05
C VAL A 439 -2.57 17.50 1.74
N PRO A 440 -1.90 17.85 0.62
CA PRO A 440 -2.54 17.89 -0.69
C PRO A 440 -3.09 16.52 -1.09
N VAL A 441 -4.26 16.49 -1.73
CA VAL A 441 -4.90 15.25 -2.18
C VAL A 441 -5.11 15.28 -3.69
N THR A 442 -4.84 14.17 -4.36
CA THR A 442 -5.29 13.88 -5.74
C THR A 442 -6.12 12.60 -5.75
N GLU A 443 -7.20 12.59 -6.51
CA GLU A 443 -8.09 11.43 -6.65
C GLU A 443 -7.86 10.71 -7.98
N VAL A 444 -7.70 9.38 -7.90
CA VAL A 444 -7.61 8.52 -9.08
C VAL A 444 -8.86 7.67 -9.15
N ALA A 445 -9.70 7.94 -10.15
CA ALA A 445 -10.92 7.19 -10.39
C ALA A 445 -10.64 5.71 -10.68
N ALA A 446 -11.46 4.81 -10.16
CA ALA A 446 -11.37 3.38 -10.44
C ALA A 446 -11.51 3.09 -11.94
N LEU A 447 -10.62 2.26 -12.48
CA LEU A 447 -10.66 1.80 -13.87
C LEU A 447 -11.52 0.54 -14.01
N PRO A 448 -12.21 0.34 -15.15
CA PRO A 448 -13.07 -0.83 -15.39
C PRO A 448 -12.29 -2.11 -15.77
N GLY A 449 -11.09 -2.32 -15.21
CA GLY A 449 -10.22 -3.45 -15.51
C GLY A 449 -8.86 -3.36 -14.83
N ASP A 450 -8.07 -4.43 -14.93
CA ASP A 450 -6.71 -4.47 -14.40
C ASP A 450 -5.74 -3.66 -15.25
N VAL A 451 -4.75 -3.05 -14.59
CA VAL A 451 -3.68 -2.31 -15.27
C VAL A 451 -2.46 -3.22 -15.43
N HIS A 452 -2.24 -3.69 -16.66
CA HIS A 452 -1.21 -4.67 -17.01
C HIS A 452 -0.41 -4.28 -18.27
N ASP A 453 -0.52 -3.04 -18.72
CA ASP A 453 0.23 -2.52 -19.86
C ASP A 453 0.44 -1.00 -19.76
N LEU A 454 1.26 -0.46 -20.66
CA LEU A 454 1.57 0.97 -20.71
C LEU A 454 0.35 1.83 -21.05
N ALA A 455 -0.66 1.32 -21.74
CA ALA A 455 -1.87 2.09 -22.06
C ALA A 455 -2.71 2.31 -20.79
N GLY A 456 -2.89 1.27 -19.98
CA GLY A 456 -3.50 1.35 -18.66
C GLY A 456 -2.70 2.25 -17.71
N LEU A 457 -1.37 2.18 -17.73
CA LEU A 457 -0.53 3.07 -16.93
C LEU A 457 -0.66 4.54 -17.33
N ARG A 458 -0.71 4.85 -18.63
CA ARG A 458 -1.02 6.22 -19.11
C ARG A 458 -2.38 6.69 -18.63
N ALA A 459 -3.40 5.83 -18.68
CA ALA A 459 -4.74 6.16 -18.20
C ALA A 459 -4.76 6.47 -16.69
N VAL A 460 -3.96 5.77 -15.88
CA VAL A 460 -3.76 6.10 -14.46
C VAL A 460 -3.00 7.42 -14.32
N ALA A 461 -1.97 7.64 -15.12
CA ALA A 461 -1.12 8.83 -15.02
C ALA A 461 -1.85 10.12 -15.41
N GLU A 462 -2.72 10.06 -16.43
CA GLU A 462 -3.59 11.17 -16.79
C GLU A 462 -4.54 11.52 -15.63
N ARG A 463 -5.13 10.51 -14.97
CA ARG A 463 -5.98 10.72 -13.80
C ARG A 463 -5.22 11.31 -12.61
N LEU A 464 -3.98 10.89 -12.38
CA LEU A 464 -3.12 11.48 -11.35
C LEU A 464 -2.87 12.98 -11.60
N ALA A 465 -2.74 13.39 -12.87
CA ALA A 465 -2.52 14.78 -13.26
C ALA A 465 -3.79 15.63 -13.17
N THR A 466 -4.94 15.10 -13.58
CA THR A 466 -6.22 15.83 -13.55
C THR A 466 -6.99 15.69 -12.23
N GLY A 467 -6.55 14.80 -11.35
CA GLY A 467 -7.23 14.42 -10.11
C GLY A 467 -7.08 15.42 -8.97
N ALA A 468 -6.37 16.53 -9.17
CA ALA A 468 -6.26 17.60 -8.19
C ALA A 468 -7.65 18.08 -7.80
N VAL A 469 -7.99 17.93 -6.52
CA VAL A 469 -9.29 18.37 -6.02
C VAL A 469 -9.32 19.89 -6.00
N SER A 470 -10.12 20.50 -6.87
CA SER A 470 -10.44 21.93 -6.81
C SER A 470 -11.24 22.24 -5.54
N SER A 471 -10.80 23.26 -4.79
CA SER A 471 -11.52 23.84 -3.65
C SER A 471 -12.80 24.59 -4.11
N THR A 472 -13.82 23.88 -4.59
CA THR A 472 -15.18 24.45 -4.68
C THR A 472 -15.78 24.46 -3.26
N THR A 473 -15.77 25.61 -2.56
CA THR A 473 -16.73 26.72 -2.72
C THR A 473 -18.17 26.20 -2.78
N GLY A 474 -18.83 26.25 -1.64
CA GLY A 474 -20.23 25.84 -1.44
C GLY A 474 -20.83 26.47 -0.19
N ALA A 475 -20.65 27.79 -0.04
CA ALA A 475 -21.48 28.62 0.83
C ALA A 475 -21.99 29.78 -0.03
N ALA A 476 -23.23 29.64 -0.51
CA ALA A 476 -24.14 30.71 -0.87
C ALA A 476 -25.57 30.15 -0.78
#